data_AF-A0A9P0AAK0-F1
#
_entry.id   AF-A0A9P0AAK0-F1
#
_cell.length_a   1.000
_cell.length_b   1.000
_cell.length_c   1.000
_cell.angle_alpha   90.00
_cell.angle_beta   90.00
_cell.angle_gamma   90.00
#
_symmetry.space_group_name_H-M   'P 1'
#
loop_
_entity.id
_entity.type
_entity.pdbx_description
1 polymer ?
#
loop_
_entity_poly.entity_id
_entity_poly.type
_entity_poly.pdbx_seq_one_letter_code
_entity_poly.pdbx_strand_id
1 'polypeptide(L)' 'MIQVQPVEPWSYACYFWHISDIHLDEDLGTNFSNCWRGPQRPSGKYGDHNCDSSRNLVESAVHAMRQKHGDNVEFVLWTG' A
#
# COMPACT_ATOMS: atom_id res chain seq x y z
N MET A 1 -1.12 6.53 48.58
CA MET A 1 -1.38 5.29 47.84
C MET A 1 -1.67 5.67 46.40
N ILE A 2 -0.77 5.30 45.47
CA ILE A 2 -1.00 5.50 44.05
C ILE A 2 -1.80 4.29 43.59
N GLN A 3 -3.04 4.53 43.16
CA GLN A 3 -3.89 3.48 42.59
C GLN A 3 -3.40 3.21 41.16
N VAL A 4 -2.69 2.11 40.98
CA VAL A 4 -2.33 1.59 39.64
C VAL A 4 -3.56 0.85 39.15
N GLN A 5 -4.22 1.33 38.09
CA GLN A 5 -5.34 0.61 37.50
C GLN A 5 -4.83 -0.66 36.80
N PRO A 6 -5.50 -1.81 36.91
CA PRO A 6 -5.12 -3.02 36.17
C PRO A 6 -5.42 -2.78 34.69
N VAL A 7 -4.41 -2.95 33.83
CA VAL A 7 -4.65 -3.17 32.40
C VAL A 7 -5.18 -4.60 32.24
N GLU A 8 -6.41 -4.75 31.77
CA GLU A 8 -7.05 -6.05 31.54
C GLU A 8 -6.26 -6.90 30.51
N PRO A 9 -6.20 -8.25 30.62
CA PRO A 9 -5.26 -9.09 29.86
C PRO A 9 -5.68 -9.42 28.42
N TRP A 10 -6.70 -8.77 27.87
CA TRP A 10 -7.28 -9.14 26.58
C TRP A 10 -6.49 -8.49 25.42
N SER A 11 -5.40 -9.17 25.07
CA SER A 11 -4.73 -9.21 23.75
C SER A 11 -4.82 -7.93 22.92
N TYR A 12 -3.81 -7.07 23.01
CA TYR A 12 -3.57 -6.11 21.93
C TYR A 12 -3.39 -6.91 20.64
N ALA A 13 -4.35 -6.83 19.72
CA ALA A 13 -4.20 -7.44 18.41
C ALA A 13 -3.05 -6.72 17.71
N CYS A 14 -1.96 -7.44 17.48
CA CYS A 14 -0.79 -6.97 16.75
C CYS A 14 -1.09 -7.02 15.26
N TYR A 15 -0.94 -5.90 14.57
CA TYR A 15 -1.10 -5.83 13.12
C TYR A 15 0.26 -5.63 12.45
N PHE A 16 0.42 -6.28 11.31
CA PHE A 16 1.51 -6.00 10.39
C PHE A 16 0.96 -5.83 8.98
N TRP A 17 1.66 -5.06 8.16
CA TRP A 17 1.36 -4.98 6.73
C TRP A 17 2.29 -5.89 5.96
N HIS A 18 1.75 -6.63 4.99
CA HIS A 18 2.55 -7.32 3.98
C HIS A 18 2.37 -6.59 2.65
N ILE A 19 3.49 -6.12 2.10
CA ILE A 19 3.56 -5.49 0.78
C ILE A 19 4.45 -6.37 -0.10
N SER A 20 4.08 -6.52 -1.37
CA SER A 20 4.88 -7.24 -2.35
C SER A 20 4.58 -6.70 -3.73
N ASP A 21 5.54 -6.93 -4.61
CA ASP A 21 5.54 -6.80 -6.06
C ASP A 21 4.90 -5.48 -6.50
N ILE A 22 5.35 -4.37 -5.89
CA ILE A 22 4.77 -3.05 -6.17
C ILE A 22 4.85 -2.75 -7.67
N HIS A 23 5.95 -3.15 -8.33
CA HIS A 23 6.20 -2.89 -9.75
C HIS A 23 5.88 -1.43 -10.11
N LEU A 24 6.57 -0.48 -9.47
CA LEU A 24 6.33 0.95 -9.70
C LEU A 24 6.94 1.37 -11.05
N ASP A 25 6.11 1.93 -11.91
CA ASP A 25 6.53 2.62 -13.12
C ASP A 25 6.28 4.13 -12.95
N GLU A 26 7.37 4.88 -12.70
CA GLU A 26 7.30 6.34 -12.52
C GLU A 26 6.92 7.08 -13.82
N ASP A 27 7.12 6.44 -14.97
CA ASP A 27 6.82 6.99 -16.29
C ASP A 27 5.40 6.65 -16.78
N LEU A 28 4.63 5.90 -15.98
CA LEU A 28 3.28 5.48 -16.35
C LEU A 28 2.35 6.71 -16.50
N GLY A 29 2.10 7.10 -17.76
CA GLY A 29 1.28 8.26 -18.13
C GLY A 29 2.01 9.32 -18.98
N THR A 30 3.35 9.31 -18.99
CA THR A 30 4.19 10.12 -19.90
C THR A 30 4.70 9.28 -21.07
N ASN A 31 5.06 8.02 -20.80
CA ASN A 31 5.49 7.06 -21.80
C ASN A 31 4.92 5.68 -21.47
N PHE A 32 4.27 5.06 -22.45
CA PHE A 32 3.65 3.75 -22.26
C PHE A 32 4.53 2.58 -22.76
N SER A 33 5.79 2.83 -23.10
CA SER A 33 6.72 1.80 -23.57
C SER A 33 6.94 0.67 -22.57
N ASN A 34 6.75 0.94 -21.28
CA ASN A 34 6.93 -0.02 -20.19
C ASN A 34 5.69 -0.93 -20.00
N CYS A 35 4.57 -0.60 -20.64
CA CYS A 35 3.39 -1.45 -20.65
C CYS A 35 3.46 -2.43 -21.83
N TRP A 36 3.51 -3.75 -21.54
CA TRP A 36 3.77 -4.80 -22.54
C TRP A 36 2.91 -4.70 -23.80
N ARG A 37 1.63 -4.33 -23.67
CA ARG A 37 0.70 -4.20 -24.81
C ARG A 37 0.50 -2.77 -25.29
N GLY A 38 1.12 -1.79 -24.64
CA GLY A 38 0.72 -0.39 -24.68
C GLY A 38 -0.76 -0.21 -24.28
N PRO A 39 -1.19 1.02 -23.98
CA PRO A 39 -2.61 1.29 -23.85
C PRO A 39 -3.28 1.11 -25.21
N GLN A 40 -4.03 0.01 -25.37
CA GLN A 40 -5.04 -0.10 -26.43
C GLN A 40 -6.18 0.92 -26.24
N ARG A 41 -6.23 1.55 -25.06
CA ARG A 41 -7.20 2.52 -24.58
C ARG A 41 -6.55 3.41 -23.51
N PRO A 42 -7.02 4.65 -23.29
CA PRO A 42 -6.48 5.51 -22.23
C PRO A 42 -6.46 4.77 -20.88
N SER A 43 -5.31 4.73 -20.23
CA SER A 43 -5.18 4.20 -18.88
C SER A 43 -5.97 5.06 -17.89
N GLY A 44 -6.61 4.43 -16.91
CA GLY A 44 -7.32 5.15 -15.86
C GLY A 44 -6.37 5.89 -14.92
N LYS A 45 -6.92 6.70 -14.00
CA LYS A 45 -6.15 7.45 -12.98
C LYS A 45 -5.12 6.59 -12.23
N TYR A 46 -5.44 5.31 -12.01
CA TYR A 46 -4.62 4.36 -11.26
C TYR A 46 -3.86 3.36 -12.14
N GLY A 47 -3.95 3.46 -13.47
CA GLY A 47 -3.27 2.57 -14.42
C GLY A 47 -4.21 1.67 -15.22
N ASP A 48 -3.65 0.60 -15.80
CA ASP A 48 -4.36 -0.48 -16.50
C ASP A 48 -3.75 -1.83 -16.07
N HIS A 49 -4.57 -2.88 -16.00
CA HIS A 49 -4.17 -4.24 -15.62
C HIS A 49 -3.07 -4.89 -16.47
N ASN A 50 -2.78 -4.38 -17.67
CA ASN A 50 -1.70 -4.88 -18.53
C ASN A 50 -0.35 -4.18 -18.31
N CYS A 51 -0.27 -3.26 -17.35
CA CYS A 51 0.91 -2.46 -17.08
C CYS A 51 1.34 -2.58 -15.62
N ASP A 52 2.55 -2.10 -15.34
CA ASP A 52 3.08 -1.89 -13.99
C ASP A 52 2.27 -0.81 -13.23
N SER A 53 2.44 -0.77 -11.91
CA SER A 53 1.71 0.14 -11.02
C SER A 53 2.09 1.59 -11.23
N SER A 54 1.08 2.45 -11.35
CA SER A 54 1.27 3.90 -11.35
C SER A 54 1.62 4.43 -9.96
N ARG A 55 2.33 5.56 -9.90
CA ARG A 55 2.54 6.32 -8.66
C ARG A 55 1.23 6.61 -7.90
N ASN A 56 0.18 7.01 -8.63
CA ASN A 56 -1.15 7.27 -8.04
C ASN A 56 -1.73 6.04 -7.33
N LEU A 57 -1.54 4.84 -7.90
CA LEU A 57 -2.00 3.59 -7.29
C LEU A 57 -1.24 3.31 -5.99
N VAL A 58 0.09 3.35 -6.06
CA VAL A 58 0.96 3.07 -4.90
C VAL A 58 0.69 4.04 -3.75
N GLU A 59 0.62 5.34 -4.04
CA GLU A 59 0.32 6.36 -3.03
C GLU A 59 -1.07 6.17 -2.41
N SER A 60 -2.07 5.79 -3.21
CA SER A 60 -3.42 5.51 -2.70
C SER A 60 -3.47 4.29 -1.78
N ALA A 61 -2.69 3.24 -2.07
CA ALA A 61 -2.59 2.04 -1.25
C ALA A 61 -1.94 2.36 0.11
N VAL A 62 -0.80 3.07 0.10
CA VAL A 62 -0.12 3.52 1.33
C VAL A 62 -1.03 4.44 2.16
N HIS A 63 -1.78 5.32 1.50
CA HIS A 63 -2.76 6.17 2.18
C HIS A 63 -3.86 5.35 2.87
N ALA A 64 -4.42 4.35 2.19
CA ALA A 64 -5.43 3.46 2.77
C ALA A 64 -4.87 2.63 3.95
N MET A 65 -3.63 2.14 3.85
CA MET A 65 -2.96 1.42 4.95
C MET A 65 -2.83 2.31 6.19
N ARG A 66 -2.43 3.56 5.99
CA ARG A 66 -2.32 4.56 7.07
C ARG A 66 -3.67 4.89 7.70
N GLN A 67 -4.73 5.05 6.90
CA GLN A 67 -6.07 5.32 7.43
C GLN A 67 -6.63 4.16 8.26
N LYS A 68 -6.28 2.91 7.91
CA LYS A 68 -6.86 1.72 8.56
C LYS A 68 -6.16 1.34 9.86
N HIS A 69 -4.83 1.36 9.89
CA HIS A 69 -4.03 0.93 11.05
C HIS A 69 -2.78 1.79 11.30
N GLY A 70 -2.75 3.06 10.88
CA GLY A 70 -1.53 3.89 10.91
C GLY A 70 -0.79 3.95 12.25
N ASP A 71 -1.52 3.92 13.37
CA ASP A 71 -0.95 4.03 14.72
C ASP A 71 -0.83 2.69 15.47
N ASN A 72 -1.29 1.59 14.86
CA ASN A 72 -1.35 0.26 15.51
C ASN A 72 -0.74 -0.84 14.61
N VAL A 73 0.35 -0.51 13.92
CA VAL A 73 1.15 -1.45 13.11
C VAL A 73 2.51 -1.60 13.77
N GLU A 74 2.94 -2.83 13.99
CA GLU A 74 4.25 -3.10 14.59
C GLU A 74 5.38 -3.07 13.56
N PHE A 75 5.14 -3.64 12.38
CA PHE A 75 6.12 -3.69 11.30
C PHE A 75 5.46 -3.85 9.93
N VAL A 76 6.27 -3.65 8.90
CA VAL A 76 5.93 -3.92 7.50
C VAL A 76 6.84 -5.02 6.99
N LEU A 77 6.26 -6.11 6.51
CA LEU A 77 6.96 -7.13 5.73
C LEU A 77 6.87 -6.73 4.25
N TRP A 78 8.01 -6.53 3.60
CA TRP A 78 8.07 -6.23 2.17
C TRP A 78 8.89 -7.29 1.44
N THR A 79 8.25 -7.99 0.50
CA THR A 79 8.85 -9.12 -0.24
C THR A 79 9.22 -8.82 -1.69
N GLY A 80 9.38 -7.52 -2.02
CA GLY A 80 9.78 -7.04 -3.34
C GLY A 80 8.57 -6.79 -4.19
#